data_AF-A0A165H3A9-F1
#
_entry.id   AF-A0A165H3A9-F1
#
_cell.length_a   1.000
_cell.length_b   1.000
_cell.length_c   1.000
_cell.angle_alpha   90.00
_cell.angle_beta   90.00
_cell.angle_gamma   90.00
#
_symmetry.space_group_name_H-M   'P 1'
#
loop_
_entity.id
_entity.type
_entity.pdbx_description
1 polymer ?
#
loop_
_entity_poly.entity_id
_entity_poly.type
_entity_poly.pdbx_seq_one_letter_code
_entity_poly.pdbx_strand_id
1 'polypeptide(L)'
;MLQDLPTELALDIFREAAKSNVCENRAWVVQLALVSHNVYELVRPVLYHTMVIDLQNQDVVFDLADDALHGEITARNVFHSVRRLSITFDIGSMWNTPGFRWSRDMFPRLFVFVTEFNASFTILAALSRTLQFQPRRVAVIWASLWDIKLHVLPHTLKQVTHIEGYLPTSFESNPYTPREWILAILGALPAVTHIGFRQ
;
A
#
# COMPACT_ATOMS: atom_id res chain seq x y z
N MET A 1 25.49 9.62 24.75
CA MET A 1 25.14 8.18 24.87
C MET A 1 24.73 7.55 23.52
N LEU A 2 25.32 7.98 22.40
CA LEU A 2 25.09 7.38 21.06
C LEU A 2 26.41 6.87 20.44
N GLN A 3 27.52 6.91 21.19
CA GLN A 3 28.87 6.67 20.65
C GLN A 3 29.23 5.18 20.52
N ASP A 4 28.43 4.27 21.08
CA ASP A 4 28.73 2.83 21.08
C ASP A 4 27.72 2.00 20.28
N LEU A 5 26.92 2.62 19.39
CA LEU A 5 26.00 1.86 18.56
C LEU A 5 26.78 1.14 17.45
N PRO A 6 26.69 -0.21 17.34
CA PRO A 6 27.28 -0.93 16.21
C PRO A 6 26.75 -0.37 14.89
N THR A 7 27.62 -0.21 13.91
CA THR A 7 27.27 0.37 12.61
C THR A 7 26.13 -0.40 11.94
N GLU A 8 26.13 -1.72 12.06
CA GLU A 8 25.09 -2.61 11.53
C GLU A 8 23.74 -2.28 12.14
N LEU A 9 23.69 -2.06 13.46
CA LEU A 9 22.46 -1.71 14.17
C LEU A 9 21.99 -0.31 13.79
N ALA A 10 22.91 0.64 13.61
CA ALA A 10 22.58 1.99 13.13
C ALA A 10 21.94 1.94 11.73
N LEU A 11 22.52 1.14 10.82
CA LEU A 11 21.98 0.95 9.48
C LEU A 11 20.60 0.30 9.53
N ASP A 12 20.41 -0.78 10.29
CA ASP A 12 19.10 -1.42 10.44
C ASP A 12 18.04 -0.46 10.95
N ILE A 13 18.37 0.39 11.93
CA ILE A 13 17.48 1.45 12.41
C ILE A 13 17.12 2.43 11.29
N PHE A 14 18.09 2.91 10.51
CA PHE A 14 17.81 3.81 9.39
C PHE A 14 16.94 3.16 8.32
N ARG A 15 17.15 1.89 8.02
CA ARG A 15 16.34 1.14 7.07
C ARG A 15 14.89 1.04 7.53
N GLU A 16 14.66 0.62 8.77
CA GLU A 16 13.31 0.47 9.31
C GLU A 16 12.63 1.82 9.51
N ALA A 17 13.36 2.85 9.93
CA ALA A 17 12.84 4.21 10.02
C ALA A 17 12.41 4.74 8.64
N ALA A 18 13.22 4.51 7.59
CA ALA A 18 12.85 4.86 6.22
C ALA A 18 11.57 4.14 5.76
N LYS A 19 11.49 2.82 5.98
CA LYS A 19 10.30 2.03 5.61
C LYS A 19 9.04 2.50 6.32
N SER A 20 9.12 2.84 7.60
CA SER A 20 7.96 3.29 8.37
C SER A 20 7.51 4.69 7.95
N ASN A 21 8.46 5.59 7.66
CA ASN A 21 8.16 7.00 7.42
C ASN A 21 7.96 7.36 5.94
N VAL A 22 8.30 6.51 4.97
CA VAL A 22 8.23 6.89 3.53
C VAL A 22 6.84 7.33 3.08
N CYS A 23 5.78 6.79 3.70
CA CYS A 23 4.39 7.13 3.40
C CYS A 23 3.93 8.45 4.04
N GLU A 24 4.55 8.86 5.16
CA GLU A 24 4.08 9.98 6.00
C GLU A 24 5.00 11.20 5.88
N ASN A 25 6.31 10.99 5.75
CA ASN A 25 7.32 12.03 5.69
C ASN A 25 8.42 11.69 4.68
N ARG A 26 8.05 11.64 3.40
CA ARG A 26 8.97 11.34 2.29
C ARG A 26 10.14 12.31 2.24
N ALA A 27 9.92 13.60 2.50
CA ALA A 27 10.97 14.61 2.52
C ALA A 27 12.06 14.26 3.55
N TRP A 28 11.67 13.82 4.74
CA TRP A 28 12.61 13.34 5.75
C TRP A 28 13.35 12.07 5.30
N VAL A 29 12.68 11.11 4.67
CA VAL A 29 13.36 9.90 4.14
C VAL A 29 14.38 10.26 3.05
N VAL A 30 14.10 11.26 2.23
CA VAL A 30 15.06 11.79 1.25
C VAL A 30 16.25 12.45 1.96
N GLN A 31 16.00 13.25 3.01
CA GLN A 31 17.08 13.84 3.82
C GLN A 31 17.94 12.77 4.51
N LEU A 32 17.33 11.69 5.00
CA LEU A 32 18.05 10.54 5.56
C LEU A 32 19.01 9.93 4.52
N ALA A 33 18.59 9.80 3.27
CA ALA A 33 19.43 9.29 2.19
C ALA A 33 20.63 10.20 1.88
N LEU A 34 20.63 11.47 2.30
CA LEU A 34 21.74 12.41 2.10
C LEU A 34 22.80 12.34 3.22
N VAL A 35 22.58 11.57 4.28
CA VAL A 35 23.50 11.48 5.42
C VAL A 35 24.85 10.87 5.02
N SER A 36 24.85 9.82 4.20
CA SER A 36 26.07 9.22 3.65
C SER A 36 25.75 8.29 2.47
N HIS A 37 26.77 7.89 1.70
CA HIS A 37 26.59 6.92 0.60
C HIS A 37 26.04 5.57 1.07
N ASN A 38 26.49 5.06 2.23
CA ASN A 38 25.99 3.80 2.77
C ASN A 38 24.50 3.88 3.15
N VAL A 39 24.08 5.01 3.73
CA VAL A 39 22.66 5.26 4.05
C VAL A 39 21.84 5.43 2.78
N TYR A 40 22.39 6.10 1.76
CA TYR A 40 21.76 6.19 0.45
C TYR A 40 21.49 4.81 -0.16
N GLU A 41 22.49 3.94 -0.26
CA GLU A 41 22.32 2.60 -0.84
C GLU A 41 21.30 1.75 -0.05
N LEU A 42 21.23 1.95 1.27
CA LEU A 42 20.28 1.28 2.14
C LEU A 42 18.82 1.76 1.94
N VAL A 43 18.63 3.07 1.80
CA VAL A 43 17.31 3.72 1.72
C VAL A 43 16.79 3.79 0.28
N ARG A 44 17.68 3.76 -0.71
CA ARG A 44 17.36 3.80 -2.15
C ARG A 44 16.26 2.79 -2.52
N PRO A 45 16.31 1.49 -2.17
CA PRO A 45 15.22 0.57 -2.48
C PRO A 45 13.87 0.99 -1.90
N VAL A 46 13.86 1.63 -0.71
CA VAL A 46 12.62 2.15 -0.10
C VAL A 46 12.05 3.29 -0.95
N LEU A 47 12.90 4.23 -1.37
CA LEU A 47 12.51 5.39 -2.17
C LEU A 47 12.03 5.02 -3.58
N TYR A 48 12.68 4.06 -4.24
CA TYR A 48 12.41 3.71 -5.64
C TYR A 48 11.40 2.58 -5.81
N HIS A 49 11.18 1.74 -4.78
CA HIS A 49 10.14 0.71 -4.83
C HIS A 49 8.83 1.14 -4.14
N THR A 50 8.79 2.33 -3.52
CA THR A 50 7.56 2.85 -2.92
C THR A 50 7.00 4.00 -3.75
N MET A 51 5.76 3.84 -4.22
CA MET A 51 5.00 4.92 -4.83
C MET A 51 3.95 5.41 -3.83
N VAL A 52 3.99 6.71 -3.52
CA VAL A 52 3.01 7.40 -2.68
C VAL A 52 2.24 8.37 -3.56
N ILE A 53 0.93 8.17 -3.67
CA ILE A 53 0.03 9.03 -4.43
C ILE A 53 -0.85 9.79 -3.45
N ASP A 54 -0.79 11.11 -3.49
CA ASP A 54 -1.58 12.02 -2.66
C ASP A 54 -2.31 13.05 -3.54
N LEU A 55 -3.15 13.89 -2.94
CA LEU A 55 -3.88 14.91 -3.69
C LEU A 55 -2.98 15.95 -4.38
N GLN A 56 -1.75 16.15 -3.90
CA GLN A 56 -0.81 17.14 -4.42
C GLN A 56 -0.05 16.62 -5.64
N ASN A 57 0.17 15.31 -5.72
CA ASN A 57 0.99 14.69 -6.76
C ASN A 57 0.19 13.82 -7.75
N GLN A 58 -1.10 13.55 -7.49
CA GLN A 58 -1.92 12.64 -8.30
C GLN A 58 -1.93 12.98 -9.79
N ASP A 59 -1.90 14.26 -10.17
CA ASP A 59 -1.94 14.68 -11.57
C ASP A 59 -0.63 14.35 -12.29
N VAL A 60 0.51 14.56 -11.63
CA VAL A 60 1.84 14.21 -12.16
C VAL A 60 1.98 12.69 -12.28
N VAL A 61 1.49 11.93 -11.29
CA VAL A 61 1.49 10.47 -11.36
C VAL A 61 0.53 9.97 -12.44
N PHE A 62 -0.59 10.67 -12.66
CA PHE A 62 -1.49 10.35 -13.76
C PHE A 62 -0.83 10.59 -15.11
N ASP A 63 -0.15 11.72 -15.33
CA ASP A 63 0.53 12.00 -16.60
C ASP A 63 1.56 10.91 -16.90
N LEU A 64 2.36 10.53 -15.89
CA LEU A 64 3.29 9.40 -16.00
C LEU A 64 2.56 8.07 -16.30
N ALA A 65 1.39 7.85 -15.70
CA ALA A 65 0.57 6.67 -15.95
C ALA A 65 0.04 6.63 -17.39
N ASP A 66 -0.34 7.79 -17.93
CA ASP A 66 -0.81 7.92 -19.31
C ASP A 66 0.33 7.58 -20.29
N ASP A 67 1.52 8.13 -20.08
CA ASP A 67 2.72 7.81 -20.86
C ASP A 67 3.04 6.30 -20.82
N ALA A 68 2.98 5.70 -19.63
CA ALA A 68 3.21 4.27 -19.45
C ALA A 68 2.21 3.39 -20.22
N LEU A 69 0.94 3.82 -20.29
CA LEU A 69 -0.12 3.08 -20.99
C LEU A 69 -0.09 3.29 -22.51
N HIS A 70 0.45 4.42 -22.97
CA HIS A 70 0.68 4.73 -24.39
C HIS A 70 2.01 4.17 -24.93
N GLY A 71 2.75 3.43 -24.11
CA GLY A 71 3.90 2.63 -24.56
C GLY A 71 5.26 3.24 -24.25
N GLU A 72 5.33 4.32 -23.46
CA GLU A 72 6.61 4.85 -23.02
C GLU A 72 7.30 3.89 -22.05
N ILE A 73 8.48 3.41 -22.45
CA ILE A 73 9.24 2.38 -21.73
C ILE A 73 9.70 2.90 -20.35
N THR A 74 10.17 4.15 -20.28
CA THR A 74 10.69 4.74 -19.04
C THR A 74 9.59 4.84 -17.99
N ALA A 75 8.44 5.43 -18.36
CA ALA A 75 7.29 5.54 -17.48
C ALA A 75 6.81 4.15 -17.01
N ARG A 76 6.70 3.18 -17.93
CA ARG A 76 6.33 1.81 -17.59
C ARG A 76 7.31 1.15 -16.61
N ASN A 77 8.61 1.38 -16.76
CA ASN A 77 9.62 0.85 -15.86
C ASN A 77 9.48 1.41 -14.44
N VAL A 78 9.07 2.68 -14.29
CA VAL A 78 8.79 3.27 -12.97
C VAL A 78 7.66 2.52 -12.28
N PHE A 79 6.53 2.28 -12.95
CA PHE A 79 5.44 1.52 -12.35
C PHE A 79 5.81 0.05 -12.07
N HIS A 80 6.59 -0.56 -12.98
CA HIS A 80 7.07 -1.92 -12.80
C HIS A 80 8.12 -2.06 -11.67
N SER A 81 8.79 -0.98 -11.26
CA SER A 81 9.68 -1.02 -10.08
C SER A 81 8.92 -0.93 -8.77
N VAL A 82 7.65 -0.47 -8.77
CA VAL A 82 6.86 -0.35 -7.55
C VAL A 82 6.62 -1.71 -6.93
N ARG A 83 6.94 -1.84 -5.65
CA ARG A 83 6.62 -2.98 -4.78
C ARG A 83 5.66 -2.59 -3.66
N ARG A 84 5.72 -1.32 -3.24
CA ARG A 84 4.84 -0.74 -2.24
C ARG A 84 4.04 0.41 -2.84
N LEU A 85 2.72 0.31 -2.77
CA LEU A 85 1.80 1.35 -3.22
C LEU A 85 1.05 1.93 -2.01
N SER A 86 1.13 3.25 -1.85
CA SER A 86 0.37 3.99 -0.85
C SER A 86 -0.45 5.06 -1.54
N ILE A 87 -1.76 5.09 -1.34
CA ILE A 87 -2.63 6.14 -1.89
C ILE A 87 -3.35 6.78 -0.71
N THR A 88 -3.08 8.05 -0.44
CA THR A 88 -3.45 8.73 0.82
C THR A 88 -4.72 9.59 0.72
N PHE A 89 -5.51 9.37 -0.33
CA PHE A 89 -6.85 9.92 -0.48
C PHE A 89 -7.84 8.87 -1.00
N ASP A 90 -9.14 9.08 -0.78
CA ASP A 90 -10.16 8.17 -1.27
C ASP A 90 -10.46 8.42 -2.76
N ILE A 91 -9.87 7.58 -3.61
CA ILE A 91 -10.15 7.56 -5.06
C ILE A 91 -11.55 7.02 -5.35
N GLY A 92 -12.13 6.20 -4.47
CA GLY A 92 -13.37 5.50 -4.74
C GLY A 92 -14.56 6.43 -4.94
N SER A 93 -14.68 7.45 -4.09
CA SER A 93 -15.69 8.51 -4.23
C SER A 93 -15.45 9.40 -5.46
N MET A 94 -14.20 9.50 -5.92
CA MET A 94 -13.80 10.39 -7.02
C MET A 94 -14.01 9.79 -8.41
N TRP A 95 -14.15 8.46 -8.54
CA TRP A 95 -14.34 7.82 -9.85
C TRP A 95 -15.58 8.28 -10.62
N ASN A 96 -16.59 8.80 -9.93
CA ASN A 96 -17.80 9.33 -10.55
C ASN A 96 -17.75 10.85 -10.73
N THR A 97 -16.66 11.50 -10.32
CA THR A 97 -16.49 12.95 -10.42
C THR A 97 -16.11 13.31 -11.86
N PRO A 98 -16.86 14.22 -12.52
CA PRO A 98 -16.49 14.71 -13.85
C PRO A 98 -15.07 15.28 -13.86
N GLY A 99 -14.28 14.90 -14.86
CA GLY A 99 -12.87 15.33 -14.98
C GLY A 99 -11.88 14.52 -14.13
N PHE A 100 -12.34 13.56 -13.32
CA PHE A 100 -11.43 12.65 -12.65
C PHE A 100 -10.75 11.72 -13.67
N ARG A 101 -9.42 11.73 -13.68
CA ARG A 101 -8.63 11.13 -14.76
C ARG A 101 -8.38 9.63 -14.54
N TRP A 102 -8.20 9.19 -13.30
CA TRP A 102 -7.88 7.80 -12.98
C TRP A 102 -9.04 6.85 -13.26
N SER A 103 -8.80 5.81 -14.07
CA SER A 103 -9.76 4.73 -14.31
C SER A 103 -9.43 3.48 -13.49
N ARG A 104 -10.45 2.68 -13.16
CA ARG A 104 -10.29 1.43 -12.38
C ARG A 104 -9.32 0.45 -13.03
N ASP A 105 -9.32 0.39 -14.36
CA ASP A 105 -8.58 -0.59 -15.13
C ASP A 105 -7.11 -0.18 -15.36
N MET A 106 -6.74 1.07 -15.04
CA MET A 106 -5.34 1.51 -15.06
C MET A 106 -4.51 0.82 -13.97
N PHE A 107 -5.06 0.72 -12.75
CA PHE A 107 -4.35 0.18 -11.59
C PHE A 107 -3.74 -1.21 -11.84
N PRO A 108 -4.50 -2.24 -12.26
CA PRO A 108 -3.93 -3.56 -12.52
C PRO A 108 -2.90 -3.60 -13.66
N ARG A 109 -2.94 -2.63 -14.60
CA ARG A 109 -1.99 -2.55 -15.72
C ARG A 109 -0.67 -1.90 -15.30
N LEU A 110 -0.73 -0.95 -14.36
CA LEU A 110 0.44 -0.22 -13.89
C LEU A 110 1.15 -0.95 -12.75
N PHE A 111 0.38 -1.40 -11.75
CA PHE A 111 0.91 -1.86 -10.46
C PHE A 111 1.05 -3.39 -10.37
N VAL A 112 1.61 -3.99 -11.41
CA VAL A 112 1.70 -5.45 -11.59
C VAL A 112 2.47 -6.15 -10.46
N PHE A 113 3.52 -5.50 -9.94
CA PHE A 113 4.45 -6.11 -8.99
C PHE A 113 4.28 -5.61 -7.55
N VAL A 114 3.16 -4.95 -7.24
CA VAL A 114 2.88 -4.48 -5.88
C VAL A 114 2.64 -5.67 -4.95
N THR A 115 3.43 -5.73 -3.88
CA THR A 115 3.35 -6.74 -2.82
C THR A 115 2.95 -6.15 -1.47
N GLU A 116 3.11 -4.84 -1.30
CA GLU A 116 2.69 -4.08 -0.12
C GLU A 116 1.71 -2.98 -0.52
N PHE A 117 0.54 -2.97 0.08
CA PHE A 117 -0.56 -2.10 -0.31
C PHE A 117 -1.05 -1.29 0.88
N ASN A 118 -1.25 0.02 0.70
CA ASN A 118 -1.82 0.94 1.67
C ASN A 118 -2.78 1.93 0.99
N ALA A 119 -4.05 1.56 0.83
CA ALA A 119 -5.07 2.44 0.24
C ALA A 119 -6.50 1.97 0.60
N SER A 120 -7.52 2.56 0.00
CA SER A 120 -8.92 2.15 0.23
C SER A 120 -9.24 0.78 -0.38
N PHE A 121 -10.30 0.12 0.12
CA PHE A 121 -10.83 -1.13 -0.46
C PHE A 121 -11.12 -1.02 -1.94
N THR A 122 -11.49 0.17 -2.38
CA THR A 122 -11.86 0.46 -3.75
C THR A 122 -10.69 0.23 -4.72
N ILE A 123 -9.49 0.65 -4.35
CA ILE A 123 -8.28 0.37 -5.13
C ILE A 123 -7.87 -1.10 -4.97
N LEU A 124 -7.98 -1.65 -3.76
CA LEU A 124 -7.67 -3.07 -3.53
C LEU A 124 -8.53 -3.97 -4.41
N ALA A 125 -9.82 -3.65 -4.53
CA ALA A 125 -10.78 -4.32 -5.39
C ALA A 125 -10.37 -4.21 -6.87
N ALA A 126 -9.97 -3.02 -7.34
CA ALA A 126 -9.50 -2.83 -8.71
C ALA A 126 -8.25 -3.65 -9.04
N LEU A 127 -7.27 -3.67 -8.14
CA LEU A 127 -6.05 -4.48 -8.29
C LEU A 127 -6.34 -5.98 -8.22
N SER A 128 -7.27 -6.40 -7.36
CA SER A 128 -7.66 -7.80 -7.19
C SER A 128 -8.25 -8.45 -8.44
N ARG A 129 -8.61 -7.66 -9.46
CA ARG A 129 -9.14 -8.18 -10.73
C ARG A 129 -8.12 -8.97 -11.55
N THR A 130 -6.83 -8.87 -11.24
CA THR A 130 -5.78 -9.64 -11.92
C THR A 130 -5.21 -10.72 -11.01
N LEU A 131 -5.01 -11.91 -11.58
CA LEU A 131 -4.41 -13.05 -10.88
C LEU A 131 -2.96 -12.79 -10.43
N GLN A 132 -2.29 -11.85 -11.09
CA GLN A 132 -0.90 -11.45 -10.82
C GLN A 132 -0.78 -10.65 -9.53
N PHE A 133 -1.84 -9.95 -9.11
CA PHE A 133 -1.83 -9.17 -7.88
C PHE A 133 -1.99 -10.09 -6.67
N GLN A 134 -0.86 -10.34 -5.99
CA GLN A 134 -0.74 -11.23 -4.84
C GLN A 134 -0.04 -10.48 -3.68
N PRO A 135 -0.72 -9.53 -3.02
CA PRO A 135 -0.13 -8.75 -1.96
C PRO A 135 0.18 -9.64 -0.74
N ARG A 136 1.30 -9.36 -0.08
CA ARG A 136 1.69 -9.99 1.18
C ARG A 136 1.29 -9.16 2.38
N ARG A 137 1.28 -7.84 2.24
CA ARG A 137 0.90 -6.88 3.29
C ARG A 137 -0.18 -5.95 2.74
N VAL A 138 -1.30 -5.88 3.44
CA VAL A 138 -2.46 -5.08 3.04
C VAL A 138 -2.85 -4.19 4.22
N ALA A 139 -2.66 -2.89 4.07
CA ALA A 139 -3.25 -1.88 4.93
C ALA A 139 -4.42 -1.24 4.19
N VAL A 140 -5.60 -1.30 4.80
CA VAL A 140 -6.79 -0.62 4.29
C VAL A 140 -7.04 0.61 5.14
N ILE A 141 -7.15 1.76 4.48
CA ILE A 141 -7.39 3.04 5.12
C ILE A 141 -8.82 3.51 4.87
N TRP A 142 -9.33 4.28 5.83
CA TRP A 142 -10.70 4.80 5.97
C TRP A 142 -11.82 3.76 5.92
N ALA A 143 -11.51 2.46 6.08
CA ALA A 143 -12.51 1.42 6.12
C ALA A 143 -12.22 0.39 7.21
N SER A 144 -13.29 -0.16 7.77
CA SER A 144 -13.24 -1.27 8.72
C SER A 144 -12.84 -2.54 7.99
N LEU A 145 -12.06 -3.42 8.64
CA LEU A 145 -11.73 -4.75 8.09
C LEU A 145 -12.95 -5.66 7.88
N TRP A 146 -14.13 -5.21 8.32
CA TRP A 146 -15.42 -5.81 8.00
C TRP A 146 -15.61 -6.11 6.51
N ASP A 147 -15.27 -5.17 5.63
CA ASP A 147 -15.67 -5.22 4.21
C ASP A 147 -14.71 -6.03 3.33
N ILE A 148 -13.71 -6.69 3.92
CA ILE A 148 -12.65 -7.36 3.16
C ILE A 148 -13.19 -8.43 2.20
N LYS A 149 -14.21 -9.18 2.61
CA LYS A 149 -14.84 -10.22 1.78
C LYS A 149 -15.78 -9.65 0.72
N LEU A 150 -16.32 -8.45 0.95
CA LEU A 150 -17.27 -7.82 0.03
C LEU A 150 -16.56 -7.21 -1.17
N HIS A 151 -15.32 -6.76 -0.99
CA HIS A 151 -14.62 -5.98 -2.00
C HIS A 151 -13.44 -6.70 -2.65
N VAL A 152 -12.89 -7.74 -2.03
CA VAL A 152 -11.64 -8.36 -2.51
C VAL A 152 -11.88 -9.78 -2.97
N LEU A 153 -11.38 -10.09 -4.17
CA LEU A 153 -11.50 -11.44 -4.72
C LEU A 153 -10.70 -12.46 -3.87
N PRO A 154 -11.25 -13.66 -3.60
CA PRO A 154 -10.64 -14.61 -2.66
C PRO A 154 -9.20 -15.02 -3.00
N HIS A 155 -8.84 -15.04 -4.29
CA HIS A 155 -7.50 -15.43 -4.71
C HIS A 155 -6.41 -14.43 -4.27
N THR A 156 -6.74 -13.14 -4.19
CA THR A 156 -5.83 -12.07 -3.74
C THR A 156 -5.52 -12.19 -2.25
N LEU A 157 -6.46 -12.71 -1.46
CA LEU A 157 -6.34 -12.82 -0.01
C LEU A 157 -5.50 -14.02 0.45
N LYS A 158 -5.29 -15.02 -0.42
CA LYS A 158 -4.63 -16.29 -0.05
C LYS A 158 -3.19 -16.13 0.43
N GLN A 159 -2.47 -15.12 -0.04
CA GLN A 159 -1.06 -14.89 0.27
C GLN A 159 -0.83 -13.74 1.26
N VAL A 160 -1.91 -13.11 1.73
CA VAL A 160 -1.82 -11.99 2.67
C VAL A 160 -1.38 -12.52 4.03
N THR A 161 -0.23 -12.04 4.49
CA THR A 161 0.38 -12.41 5.78
C THR A 161 0.18 -11.33 6.84
N HIS A 162 0.06 -10.07 6.41
CA HIS A 162 -0.16 -8.93 7.31
C HIS A 162 -1.37 -8.15 6.82
N ILE A 163 -2.28 -7.87 7.74
CA ILE A 163 -3.42 -6.99 7.46
C ILE A 163 -3.55 -5.89 8.51
N GLU A 164 -3.84 -4.68 8.04
CA GLU A 164 -4.14 -3.53 8.89
C GLU A 164 -5.43 -2.84 8.42
N GLY A 165 -6.23 -2.35 9.38
CA GLY A 165 -7.40 -1.53 9.09
C GLY A 165 -8.10 -1.09 10.37
N TYR A 166 -9.28 -0.49 10.25
CA TYR A 166 -10.04 -0.08 11.44
C TYR A 166 -10.83 -1.24 12.05
N LEU A 167 -11.01 -1.20 13.37
CA LEU A 167 -11.98 -2.04 14.06
C LEU A 167 -13.41 -1.63 13.64
N PRO A 168 -14.35 -2.58 13.53
CA PRO A 168 -15.76 -2.25 13.40
C PRO A 168 -16.20 -1.38 14.57
N THR A 169 -16.88 -0.27 14.28
CA THR A 169 -17.33 0.71 15.29
C THR A 169 -18.55 0.23 16.07
N SER A 170 -19.32 -0.73 15.54
CA SER A 170 -20.41 -1.39 16.25
C SER A 170 -20.65 -2.80 15.69
N PHE A 171 -21.12 -3.69 16.57
CA PHE A 171 -21.60 -5.03 16.21
C PHE A 171 -23.13 -5.16 16.39
N GLU A 172 -23.80 -4.08 16.81
CA GLU A 172 -25.22 -4.10 17.21
C GLU A 172 -26.19 -4.23 16.03
N SER A 173 -25.79 -3.79 14.84
CA SER A 173 -26.60 -3.80 13.61
C SER A 173 -26.29 -4.97 12.67
N ASN A 174 -25.50 -5.97 13.12
CA ASN A 174 -24.88 -6.96 12.26
C ASN A 174 -25.25 -8.41 12.63
N PRO A 175 -25.22 -9.36 11.67
CA PRO A 175 -25.53 -10.76 11.93
C PRO A 175 -24.35 -11.52 12.59
N TYR A 176 -23.20 -10.87 12.78
CA TYR A 176 -22.03 -11.50 13.40
C TYR A 176 -21.70 -10.84 14.74
N THR A 177 -21.55 -11.68 15.74
CA THR A 177 -20.82 -11.39 16.97
C THR A 177 -19.34 -11.07 16.66
N PRO A 178 -18.62 -10.38 17.56
CA PRO A 178 -17.19 -10.15 17.39
C PRO A 178 -16.38 -11.44 17.11
N ARG A 179 -16.76 -12.55 17.73
CA ARG A 179 -16.13 -13.86 17.50
C ARG A 179 -16.35 -14.36 16.08
N GLU A 180 -17.58 -14.29 15.57
CA GLU A 180 -17.91 -14.73 14.22
C GLU A 180 -17.24 -13.85 13.15
N TRP A 181 -17.14 -12.55 13.41
CA TRP A 181 -16.39 -11.63 12.55
C TRP A 181 -14.90 -12.00 12.47
N ILE A 182 -14.24 -12.26 13.62
CA ILE A 182 -12.84 -12.70 13.64
C ILE A 182 -12.67 -14.02 12.86
N LEU A 183 -13.54 -15.01 13.11
CA LEU A 183 -13.49 -16.28 12.39
C LEU A 183 -13.71 -16.09 10.88
N ALA A 184 -14.60 -15.18 10.49
CA ALA A 184 -14.83 -14.85 9.10
C ALA A 184 -13.57 -14.25 8.46
N ILE A 185 -12.92 -13.28 9.11
CA ILE A 185 -11.66 -12.68 8.61
C ILE A 185 -10.57 -13.74 8.49
N LEU A 186 -10.31 -14.51 9.55
CA LEU A 186 -9.27 -15.55 9.54
C LEU A 186 -9.54 -16.63 8.48
N GLY A 187 -10.81 -16.97 8.25
CA GLY A 187 -11.20 -17.88 7.18
C GLY A 187 -10.98 -17.31 5.76
N ALA A 188 -11.02 -15.99 5.59
CA ALA A 188 -10.71 -15.32 4.32
C ALA A 188 -9.20 -15.18 4.07
N LEU A 189 -8.41 -15.10 5.14
CA LEU A 189 -6.98 -14.82 5.11
C LEU A 189 -6.18 -16.00 5.69
N PRO A 190 -6.12 -17.14 5.00
CA PRO A 190 -5.54 -18.37 5.55
C PRO A 190 -4.05 -18.28 5.86
N ALA A 191 -3.33 -17.31 5.28
CA ALA A 191 -1.91 -17.09 5.49
C ALA A 191 -1.59 -15.97 6.51
N VAL A 192 -2.61 -15.34 7.12
CA VAL A 192 -2.39 -14.20 8.01
C VAL A 192 -1.67 -14.63 9.28
N THR A 193 -0.63 -13.89 9.62
CA THR A 193 0.14 -14.06 10.85
C THR A 193 0.08 -12.80 11.72
N HIS A 194 -0.25 -11.65 11.14
CA HIS A 194 -0.31 -10.36 11.83
C HIS A 194 -1.58 -9.60 11.46
N ILE A 195 -2.29 -9.11 12.48
CA ILE A 195 -3.44 -8.23 12.35
C ILE A 195 -3.15 -6.97 13.17
N GLY A 196 -3.09 -5.82 12.50
CA GLY A 196 -2.95 -4.50 13.13
C GLY A 196 -4.25 -3.72 13.05
N PHE A 197 -4.52 -2.91 14.07
CA PHE A 197 -5.67 -2.01 14.08
C PHE A 197 -5.19 -0.57 14.11
N ARG A 198 -5.74 0.24 13.20
CA ARG A 198 -5.50 1.68 13.14
C ARG A 198 -6.37 2.39 14.17
N GLN A 199 -5.79 3.38 14.84
CA GLN A 199 -6.47 4.29 15.77
C GLN A 199 -6.95 5.53 15.04
#